data_AF-T0LTL7-F1
#
_entry.id   AF-T0LTL7-F1
#
_cell.length_a   1.000
_cell.length_b   1.000
_cell.length_c   1.000
_cell.angle_alpha   90.00
_cell.angle_beta   90.00
_cell.angle_gamma   90.00
#
_symmetry.space_group_name_H-M   'P 1'
#
loop_
_entity.id
_entity.type
_entity.pdbx_description
1 polymer ?
#
loop_
_entity_poly.entity_id
_entity_poly.type
_entity_poly.pdbx_seq_one_letter_code
_entity_poly.pdbx_strand_id
1 'polypeptide(L)'
;MSLMDNLKFKGSDATQMLRNQHKITVGISEGFIANEVKLEDFVGHVDYTISVHFRLEEEILIPVLSPLLRQYLEFEEPIRIIRGEHVSIKSLYNTLYRSISFEAEDTAATSEEVLNKSGLIAKTLLQHIFKEENGLFGMADLYIPEQQREKIQSDLERKNEEYHQSYISAHGRTK
;
A
#
# COMPACT_ATOMS: atom_id res chain seq x y z
N MET A 1 -13.30 -15.30 -6.92
CA MET A 1 -12.91 -15.66 -5.54
C MET A 1 -12.26 -14.44 -4.95
N SER A 2 -12.78 -13.95 -3.81
CA SER A 2 -12.26 -12.72 -3.18
C SER A 2 -11.02 -13.04 -2.34
N LEU A 3 -10.02 -12.18 -2.41
CA LEU A 3 -8.84 -12.20 -1.56
C LEU A 3 -9.21 -11.92 -0.09
N MET A 4 -10.26 -11.12 0.15
CA MET A 4 -10.78 -10.85 1.50
C MET A 4 -11.15 -12.14 2.22
N ASP A 5 -11.75 -13.09 1.52
CA ASP A 5 -12.20 -14.37 2.08
C ASP A 5 -11.04 -15.37 2.30
N ASN A 6 -9.92 -15.18 1.60
CA ASN A 6 -8.79 -16.11 1.60
C ASN A 6 -7.66 -15.71 2.55
N LEU A 7 -7.61 -14.45 2.98
CA LEU A 7 -6.58 -13.95 3.88
C LEU A 7 -7.13 -13.70 5.29
N LYS A 8 -6.29 -13.95 6.30
CA LYS A 8 -6.70 -13.78 7.71
C LYS A 8 -6.56 -12.33 8.20
N PHE A 9 -5.65 -11.54 7.59
CA PHE A 9 -5.27 -10.20 8.05
C PHE A 9 -4.96 -10.14 9.55
N LYS A 10 -4.29 -11.19 10.06
CA LYS A 10 -3.88 -11.33 11.45
C LYS A 10 -2.39 -11.59 11.52
N GLY A 11 -1.71 -10.84 12.37
CA GLY A 11 -0.27 -10.92 12.58
C GLY A 11 0.11 -10.57 14.01
N SER A 12 1.39 -10.33 14.23
CA SER A 12 1.89 -9.81 15.50
C SER A 12 1.64 -8.31 15.64
N ASP A 13 1.93 -7.76 16.82
CA ASP A 13 1.85 -6.32 17.09
C ASP A 13 2.67 -5.47 16.10
N ALA A 14 3.77 -6.03 15.57
CA ALA A 14 4.62 -5.35 14.60
C ALA A 14 3.98 -5.17 13.21
N THR A 15 2.97 -5.97 12.85
CA THR A 15 2.38 -5.96 11.50
C THR A 15 0.88 -5.71 11.49
N GLN A 16 0.18 -5.90 12.62
CA GLN A 16 -1.29 -5.91 12.66
C GLN A 16 -1.92 -4.61 12.12
N MET A 17 -1.31 -3.45 12.41
CA MET A 17 -1.80 -2.17 11.89
C MET A 17 -1.76 -2.10 10.35
N LEU A 18 -0.67 -2.58 9.74
CA LEU A 18 -0.50 -2.62 8.28
C LEU A 18 -1.48 -3.63 7.65
N ARG A 19 -1.66 -4.80 8.28
CA ARG A 19 -2.67 -5.80 7.86
C ARG A 19 -4.10 -5.26 7.92
N ASN A 20 -4.41 -4.40 8.89
CA ASN A 20 -5.70 -3.73 8.95
C ASN A 20 -5.90 -2.78 7.74
N GLN A 21 -4.86 -2.07 7.33
CA GLN A 21 -4.88 -1.24 6.11
C GLN A 21 -5.01 -2.10 4.85
N HIS A 22 -4.32 -3.24 4.76
CA HIS A 22 -4.50 -4.21 3.67
C HIS A 22 -5.94 -4.66 3.52
N LYS A 23 -6.61 -4.99 4.63
CA LYS A 23 -8.02 -5.39 4.59
C LYS A 23 -8.89 -4.33 3.90
N ILE A 24 -8.67 -3.05 4.22
CA ILE A 24 -9.38 -1.94 3.58
C ILE A 24 -9.04 -1.86 2.08
N THR A 25 -7.75 -1.92 1.74
CA THR A 25 -7.26 -1.85 0.36
C THR A 25 -7.79 -3.00 -0.50
N VAL A 26 -7.91 -4.21 0.04
CA VAL A 26 -8.53 -5.34 -0.68
C VAL A 26 -9.99 -5.04 -0.98
N GLY A 27 -10.78 -4.61 0.01
CA GLY A 27 -12.19 -4.29 -0.19
C GLY A 27 -12.40 -3.22 -1.27
N ILE A 28 -11.59 -2.16 -1.24
CA ILE A 28 -11.67 -1.07 -2.23
C ILE A 28 -11.20 -1.53 -3.62
N SER A 29 -10.11 -2.30 -3.70
CA SER A 29 -9.56 -2.76 -4.98
C SER A 29 -10.47 -3.78 -5.67
N GLU A 30 -11.03 -4.72 -4.91
CA GLU A 30 -11.99 -5.69 -5.44
C GLU A 30 -13.32 -5.02 -5.80
N GLY A 31 -13.81 -4.12 -4.95
CA GLY A 31 -14.99 -3.32 -5.25
C GLY A 31 -14.82 -2.48 -6.51
N PHE A 32 -13.64 -1.90 -6.74
CA PHE A 32 -13.36 -1.16 -7.99
C PHE A 32 -13.40 -2.09 -9.21
N ILE A 33 -12.76 -3.26 -9.15
CA ILE A 33 -12.79 -4.26 -10.24
C ILE A 33 -14.22 -4.76 -10.52
N ALA A 34 -15.05 -4.88 -9.47
CA ALA A 34 -16.45 -5.27 -9.57
C ALA A 34 -17.39 -4.13 -10.01
N ASN A 35 -16.88 -2.90 -10.21
CA ASN A 35 -17.66 -1.67 -10.47
C ASN A 35 -18.59 -1.25 -9.31
N GLU A 36 -18.25 -1.61 -8.08
CA GLU A 36 -18.97 -1.26 -6.85
C GLU A 36 -18.37 -0.01 -6.17
N VAL A 37 -17.11 0.33 -6.49
CA VAL A 37 -16.41 1.53 -6.01
C VAL A 37 -16.16 2.46 -7.20
N LYS A 38 -16.44 3.75 -7.00
CA LYS A 38 -16.22 4.77 -8.03
C LYS A 38 -14.73 5.02 -8.27
N LEU A 39 -14.40 5.51 -9.46
CA LEU A 39 -13.02 5.82 -9.84
C LEU A 39 -12.38 6.82 -8.87
N GLU A 40 -13.10 7.86 -8.46
CA GLU A 40 -12.58 8.91 -7.59
C GLU A 40 -12.23 8.37 -6.20
N ASP A 41 -13.10 7.52 -5.65
CA ASP A 41 -12.88 6.88 -4.35
C ASP A 41 -11.70 5.91 -4.41
N PHE A 42 -11.58 5.15 -5.51
CA PHE A 42 -10.44 4.25 -5.73
C PHE A 42 -9.13 5.03 -5.87
N VAL A 43 -9.09 6.07 -6.70
CA VAL A 43 -7.89 6.89 -6.92
C VAL A 43 -7.47 7.60 -5.62
N GLY A 44 -8.42 8.13 -4.85
CA GLY A 44 -8.16 8.71 -3.53
C GLY A 44 -7.58 7.67 -2.55
N HIS A 45 -8.08 6.44 -2.57
CA HIS A 45 -7.53 5.37 -1.74
C HIS A 45 -6.12 4.95 -2.16
N VAL A 46 -5.82 4.91 -3.47
CA VAL A 46 -4.47 4.64 -3.97
C VAL A 46 -3.51 5.72 -3.47
N ASP A 47 -3.92 6.99 -3.53
CA ASP A 47 -3.13 8.11 -3.04
C ASP A 47 -2.85 8.02 -1.53
N TYR A 48 -3.88 7.68 -0.74
CA TYR A 48 -3.72 7.41 0.69
C TYR A 48 -2.74 6.26 0.94
N THR A 49 -2.87 5.15 0.19
CA THR A 49 -2.00 3.99 0.31
C THR A 49 -0.54 4.37 0.03
N ILE A 50 -0.28 5.16 -1.01
CA ILE A 50 1.06 5.65 -1.33
C ILE A 50 1.59 6.59 -0.25
N SER A 51 0.75 7.54 0.19
CA SER A 51 1.14 8.64 1.08
C SER A 51 1.25 8.24 2.55
N VAL A 52 0.66 7.10 2.94
CA VAL A 52 0.61 6.66 4.32
C VAL A 52 1.16 5.23 4.43
N HIS A 53 0.48 4.26 3.84
CA HIS A 53 0.78 2.84 4.04
C HIS A 53 2.21 2.47 3.58
N PHE A 54 2.56 2.76 2.32
CA PHE A 54 3.91 2.46 1.81
C PHE A 54 5.01 3.17 2.58
N ARG A 55 4.74 4.38 3.09
CA ARG A 55 5.72 5.12 3.90
C ARG A 55 5.95 4.46 5.25
N LEU A 56 4.91 3.93 5.89
CA LEU A 56 5.03 3.22 7.15
C LEU A 56 5.92 1.98 7.00
N GLU A 57 5.75 1.24 5.91
CA GLU A 57 6.61 0.10 5.61
C GLU A 57 8.04 0.50 5.31
N GLU A 58 8.23 1.46 4.40
CA GLU A 58 9.54 1.90 3.92
C GLU A 58 10.37 2.56 5.04
N GLU A 59 9.72 3.27 5.96
CA GLU A 59 10.40 4.05 7.00
C GLU A 59 10.48 3.35 8.35
N ILE A 60 9.60 2.38 8.64
CA ILE A 60 9.52 1.72 9.96
C ILE A 60 9.76 0.21 9.87
N LEU A 61 8.88 -0.53 9.19
CA LEU A 61 8.95 -2.01 9.20
C LEU A 61 10.17 -2.55 8.46
N ILE A 62 10.37 -2.12 7.21
CA ILE A 62 11.43 -2.64 6.34
C ILE A 62 12.83 -2.36 6.94
N PRO A 63 13.14 -1.16 7.49
CA PRO A 63 14.43 -0.91 8.12
C PRO A 63 14.77 -1.85 9.28
N VAL A 64 13.77 -2.36 10.01
CA VAL A 64 13.98 -3.32 11.09
C VAL A 64 14.13 -4.75 10.54
N LEU A 65 13.31 -5.11 9.55
CA LEU A 65 13.31 -6.45 8.97
C LEU A 65 14.52 -6.73 8.06
N SER A 66 14.98 -5.72 7.32
CA SER A 66 16.07 -5.81 6.33
C SER A 66 17.36 -6.42 6.93
N PRO A 67 17.92 -5.90 8.05
CA PRO A 67 19.10 -6.49 8.68
C PRO A 67 18.92 -7.95 9.14
N LEU A 68 17.69 -8.36 9.46
CA LEU A 68 17.40 -9.74 9.84
C LEU A 68 17.38 -10.65 8.61
N LEU A 69 16.74 -10.22 7.53
CA LEU A 69 16.68 -10.99 6.29
C LEU A 69 18.05 -11.10 5.63
N ARG A 70 18.85 -10.02 5.60
CA ARG A 70 20.18 -10.01 4.96
C ARG A 70 21.14 -11.06 5.52
N GLN A 71 20.93 -11.53 6.75
CA GLN A 71 21.72 -12.62 7.33
C GLN A 71 21.56 -13.95 6.57
N TYR A 72 20.42 -14.13 5.90
CA TYR A 72 20.06 -15.38 5.21
C TYR A 72 19.71 -15.19 3.72
N LEU A 73 19.38 -13.96 3.33
CA LEU A 73 19.00 -13.54 1.97
C LEU A 73 19.82 -12.30 1.62
N GLU A 74 21.03 -12.51 1.09
CA GLU A 74 21.99 -11.43 0.78
C GLU A 74 21.37 -10.28 -0.03
N PHE A 75 20.46 -10.61 -0.96
CA PHE A 75 19.81 -9.64 -1.84
C PHE A 75 18.41 -9.24 -1.39
N GLU A 76 17.91 -9.76 -0.26
CA GLU A 76 16.63 -9.36 0.35
C GLU A 76 15.47 -9.40 -0.66
N GLU A 77 15.39 -10.46 -1.48
CA GLU A 77 14.46 -10.59 -2.60
C GLU A 77 13.00 -10.26 -2.23
N PRO A 78 12.46 -10.70 -1.07
CA PRO A 78 11.11 -10.31 -0.66
C PRO A 78 10.94 -8.79 -0.56
N ILE A 79 11.86 -8.09 0.09
CA ILE A 79 11.83 -6.62 0.22
C ILE A 79 11.99 -5.95 -1.14
N ARG A 80 12.86 -6.46 -2.02
CA ARG A 80 13.07 -5.90 -3.36
C ARG A 80 11.82 -6.01 -4.23
N ILE A 81 11.11 -7.14 -4.17
CA ILE A 81 9.86 -7.34 -4.90
C ILE A 81 8.83 -6.30 -4.45
N ILE A 82 8.61 -6.19 -3.13
CA ILE A 82 7.64 -5.26 -2.55
C ILE A 82 7.96 -3.81 -2.89
N ARG A 83 9.22 -3.38 -2.71
CA ARG A 83 9.65 -2.02 -3.10
C ARG A 83 9.48 -1.76 -4.59
N GLY A 84 9.75 -2.75 -5.44
CA GLY A 84 9.52 -2.66 -6.88
C GLY A 84 8.05 -2.40 -7.21
N GLU A 85 7.13 -3.01 -6.48
CA GLU A 85 5.69 -2.77 -6.62
C GLU A 85 5.28 -1.40 -6.12
N HIS A 86 5.82 -0.92 -5.00
CA HIS A 86 5.57 0.46 -4.55
C HIS A 86 5.97 1.45 -5.65
N VAL A 87 7.14 1.29 -6.25
CA VAL A 87 7.61 2.14 -7.35
C VAL A 87 6.69 2.03 -8.57
N SER A 88 6.27 0.82 -8.94
CA SER A 88 5.37 0.60 -10.07
C SER A 88 4.01 1.28 -9.86
N ILE A 89 3.41 1.10 -8.68
CA ILE A 89 2.13 1.71 -8.31
C ILE A 89 2.26 3.24 -8.25
N LYS A 90 3.31 3.77 -7.59
CA LYS A 90 3.61 5.22 -7.56
C LYS A 90 3.75 5.79 -8.97
N SER A 91 4.42 5.08 -9.88
CA SER A 91 4.59 5.51 -11.27
C SER A 91 3.26 5.54 -12.02
N LEU A 92 2.47 4.46 -11.95
CA LEU A 92 1.16 4.39 -12.58
C LEU A 92 0.22 5.49 -12.06
N TYR A 93 0.17 5.67 -10.73
CA TYR A 93 -0.61 6.71 -10.09
C TYR A 93 -0.20 8.12 -10.54
N ASN A 94 1.11 8.42 -10.60
CA ASN A 94 1.58 9.72 -11.08
C ASN A 94 1.19 9.99 -12.55
N THR A 95 1.18 8.95 -13.40
CA THR A 95 0.68 9.12 -14.77
C THR A 95 -0.82 9.39 -14.82
N LEU A 96 -1.62 8.73 -13.97
CA LEU A 96 -3.05 8.99 -13.83
C LEU A 96 -3.32 10.40 -13.32
N TYR A 97 -2.66 10.82 -12.24
CA TYR A 97 -2.87 12.13 -11.63
C TYR A 97 -2.56 13.27 -12.61
N ARG A 98 -1.48 13.13 -13.41
CA ARG A 98 -1.18 14.07 -14.49
C ARG A 98 -2.27 14.07 -15.55
N SER A 99 -2.72 12.90 -16.00
CA SER A 99 -3.79 12.81 -16.98
C SER A 99 -5.13 13.42 -16.52
N ILE A 100 -5.45 13.32 -15.23
CA ILE A 100 -6.68 13.85 -14.63
C ILE A 100 -6.56 15.36 -14.34
N SER A 101 -5.39 15.84 -13.91
CA SER A 101 -5.19 17.25 -13.52
C SER A 101 -4.98 18.18 -14.72
N PHE A 102 -4.52 17.66 -15.85
CA PHE A 102 -4.16 18.45 -17.04
C PHE A 102 -5.18 18.32 -18.19
N GLU A 103 -6.48 18.20 -17.89
CA GLU A 103 -7.58 18.26 -18.90
C GLU A 103 -7.62 19.56 -19.75
N ALA A 104 -6.62 20.44 -19.64
CA ALA A 104 -6.55 21.75 -20.29
C ALA A 104 -5.57 21.85 -21.49
N GLU A 105 -4.76 20.84 -21.81
CA GLU A 105 -3.86 20.87 -22.98
C GLU A 105 -3.99 19.58 -23.82
N ASP A 106 -3.81 19.70 -25.15
CA ASP A 106 -4.16 18.82 -26.29
C ASP A 106 -3.77 17.30 -26.25
N THR A 107 -3.47 16.72 -25.08
CA THR A 107 -3.13 15.29 -24.88
C THR A 107 -3.80 14.70 -23.62
N ALA A 108 -5.04 15.07 -23.32
CA ALA A 108 -5.82 14.44 -22.25
C ALA A 108 -5.91 12.92 -22.50
N ALA A 109 -5.55 12.11 -21.49
CA ALA A 109 -5.71 10.66 -21.59
C ALA A 109 -7.20 10.34 -21.77
N THR A 110 -7.52 9.33 -22.58
CA THR A 110 -8.91 8.93 -22.75
C THR A 110 -9.44 8.35 -21.43
N SER A 111 -10.76 8.48 -21.19
CA SER A 111 -11.40 7.86 -20.02
C SER A 111 -11.13 6.34 -19.96
N GLU A 112 -10.98 5.70 -21.13
CA GLU A 112 -10.58 4.29 -21.25
C GLU A 112 -9.15 4.04 -20.74
N GLU A 113 -8.19 4.91 -21.06
CA GLU A 113 -6.81 4.79 -20.57
C GLU A 113 -6.75 4.93 -19.04
N VAL A 114 -7.51 5.89 -18.49
CA VAL A 114 -7.62 6.09 -17.04
C VAL A 114 -8.19 4.85 -16.36
N LEU A 115 -9.30 4.30 -16.87
CA LEU A 115 -9.91 3.08 -16.34
C LEU A 115 -8.96 1.87 -16.42
N ASN A 116 -8.27 1.70 -17.55
CA ASN A 116 -7.34 0.60 -17.74
C ASN A 116 -6.15 0.67 -16.77
N LYS A 117 -5.57 1.85 -16.57
CA LYS A 117 -4.48 2.06 -15.61
C LYS A 117 -4.96 1.85 -14.17
N SER A 118 -6.12 2.37 -13.80
CA SER A 118 -6.71 2.13 -12.47
C SER A 118 -6.97 0.65 -12.23
N GLY A 119 -7.48 -0.07 -13.24
CA GLY A 119 -7.67 -1.52 -13.17
C GLY A 119 -6.37 -2.30 -13.01
N LEU A 120 -5.28 -1.83 -13.64
CA LEU A 120 -3.94 -2.38 -13.44
C LEU A 120 -3.45 -2.14 -12.00
N ILE A 121 -3.59 -0.92 -11.48
CA ILE A 121 -3.21 -0.61 -10.09
C ILE A 121 -3.97 -1.49 -9.11
N ALA A 122 -5.29 -1.65 -9.27
CA ALA A 122 -6.10 -2.49 -8.41
C ALA A 122 -5.58 -3.93 -8.37
N LYS A 123 -5.30 -4.51 -9.55
CA LYS A 123 -4.73 -5.87 -9.64
C LYS A 123 -3.35 -5.96 -9.00
N THR A 124 -2.48 -4.97 -9.21
CA THR A 124 -1.14 -4.94 -8.61
C THR A 124 -1.22 -4.83 -7.09
N LEU A 125 -2.12 -4.00 -6.53
CA LEU A 125 -2.35 -3.90 -5.09
C LEU A 125 -2.79 -5.24 -4.49
N LEU A 126 -3.72 -5.96 -5.15
CA LEU A 126 -4.15 -7.28 -4.67
C LEU A 126 -3.00 -8.31 -4.68
N GLN A 127 -2.16 -8.30 -5.71
CA GLN A 127 -0.98 -9.18 -5.79
C GLN A 127 0.07 -8.84 -4.75
N HIS A 128 0.32 -7.54 -4.56
CA HIS A 128 1.23 -7.00 -3.55
C HIS A 128 0.79 -7.43 -2.14
N ILE A 129 -0.47 -7.18 -1.77
CA ILE A 129 -1.04 -7.59 -0.47
C ILE A 129 -0.96 -9.11 -0.28
N PHE A 130 -1.28 -9.90 -1.31
CA PHE A 130 -1.16 -11.35 -1.21
C PHE A 130 0.27 -11.80 -0.86
N LYS A 131 1.28 -11.18 -1.48
CA LYS A 131 2.69 -11.51 -1.23
C LYS A 131 3.19 -11.06 0.13
N GLU A 132 2.71 -9.94 0.64
CA GLU A 132 3.09 -9.49 1.97
C GLU A 132 2.43 -10.32 3.06
N GLU A 133 1.12 -10.56 2.95
CA GLU A 133 0.35 -11.31 3.93
C GLU A 133 0.85 -12.75 4.09
N ASN A 134 1.28 -13.38 2.98
CA ASN A 134 1.80 -14.76 2.93
C ASN A 134 3.34 -14.85 2.90
N GLY A 135 4.02 -13.72 2.95
CA GLY A 135 5.47 -13.65 2.80
C GLY A 135 6.07 -12.67 3.78
N LEU A 136 6.25 -11.42 3.36
CA LEU A 136 7.03 -10.41 4.09
C LEU A 136 6.55 -10.22 5.54
N PHE A 137 5.23 -10.10 5.76
CA PHE A 137 4.69 -9.93 7.10
C PHE A 137 4.77 -11.20 7.93
N GLY A 138 4.62 -12.38 7.32
CA GLY A 138 4.86 -13.65 7.99
C GLY A 138 6.31 -13.78 8.48
N MET A 139 7.28 -13.32 7.67
CA MET A 139 8.68 -13.25 8.06
C MET A 139 8.91 -12.24 9.20
N ALA A 140 8.27 -11.08 9.14
CA ALA A 140 8.31 -10.09 10.23
C ALA A 140 7.79 -10.67 11.55
N ASP A 141 6.62 -11.30 11.51
CA ASP A 141 5.98 -11.91 12.67
C ASP A 141 6.79 -13.08 13.26
N LEU A 142 7.62 -13.74 12.46
CA LEU A 142 8.47 -14.84 12.91
C LEU A 142 9.81 -14.36 13.46
N TYR A 143 10.49 -13.45 12.74
CA TYR A 143 11.90 -13.14 12.99
C TYR A 143 12.12 -11.90 13.84
N ILE A 144 11.18 -10.97 13.91
CA ILE A 144 11.33 -9.79 14.77
C ILE A 144 11.15 -10.22 16.23
N PRO A 145 12.14 -9.98 17.12
CA PRO A 145 12.01 -10.32 18.53
C PRO A 145 10.85 -9.57 19.19
N GLU A 146 10.15 -10.22 20.12
CA GLU A 146 8.99 -9.66 20.82
C GLU A 146 9.24 -8.25 21.40
N GLN A 147 10.41 -8.06 22.03
CA GLN A 147 10.83 -6.76 22.59
C GLN A 147 10.90 -5.63 21.55
N GLN A 148 11.14 -5.95 20.28
CA GLN A 148 11.14 -4.96 19.20
C GLN A 148 9.75 -4.73 18.61
N ARG A 149 8.81 -5.67 18.77
CA ARG A 149 7.46 -5.57 18.18
C ARG A 149 6.66 -4.45 18.80
N GLU A 150 6.69 -4.31 20.13
CA GLU A 150 6.01 -3.20 20.83
C GLU A 150 6.53 -1.84 20.38
N LYS A 151 7.85 -1.71 20.19
CA LYS A 151 8.47 -0.49 19.68
C LYS A 151 8.01 -0.19 18.25
N ILE A 152 8.03 -1.19 17.37
CA ILE A 152 7.55 -1.05 15.98
C ILE A 152 6.08 -0.64 15.97
N GLN A 153 5.24 -1.29 16.78
CA GLN A 153 3.83 -0.96 16.89
C GLN A 153 3.65 0.51 17.28
N SER A 154 4.33 0.96 18.35
CA SER A 154 4.23 2.35 18.81
C SER A 154 4.72 3.36 17.76
N ASP A 155 5.81 3.05 17.07
CA ASP A 155 6.34 3.90 15.99
C ASP A 155 5.40 3.94 14.78
N LEU A 156 4.81 2.80 14.41
CA LEU A 156 3.81 2.68 13.36
C LEU A 156 2.56 3.50 13.69
N GLU A 157 2.00 3.37 14.89
CA GLU A 157 0.81 4.11 15.33
C GLU A 157 1.06 5.62 15.29
N ARG A 158 2.17 6.08 15.88
CA ARG A 158 2.55 7.49 15.91
C ARG A 158 2.76 8.05 14.50
N LYS A 159 3.50 7.34 13.64
CA LYS A 159 3.74 7.78 12.26
C LYS A 159 2.49 7.72 11.39
N ASN A 160 1.62 6.75 11.62
CA ASN A 160 0.35 6.66 10.92
C ASN A 160 -0.51 7.88 11.20
N GLU A 161 -0.59 8.33 12.46
CA GLU A 161 -1.28 9.57 12.81
C GLU A 161 -0.66 10.79 12.12
N GLU A 162 0.67 10.93 12.18
CA GLU A 162 1.40 12.02 11.52
C GLU A 162 1.13 12.08 10.00
N TYR A 163 1.19 10.93 9.33
CA TYR A 163 1.00 10.83 7.88
C TYR A 163 -0.47 11.00 7.50
N HIS A 164 -1.40 10.50 8.29
CA HIS A 164 -2.82 10.71 8.07
C HIS A 164 -3.20 12.20 8.23
N GLN A 165 -2.69 12.90 9.25
CA GLN A 165 -2.93 14.33 9.41
C GLN A 165 -2.31 15.16 8.28
N SER A 166 -1.11 14.78 7.84
CA SER A 166 -0.46 15.41 6.68
C SER A 166 -1.26 15.20 5.40
N TYR A 167 -1.77 13.99 5.19
CA TYR A 167 -2.63 13.63 4.06
C TYR A 167 -3.92 14.44 4.04
N ILE A 168 -4.63 14.51 5.18
CA ILE A 168 -5.85 15.33 5.32
C ILE A 168 -5.53 16.81 5.07
N SER A 169 -4.41 17.32 5.57
CA SER A 169 -4.05 18.74 5.40
C SER A 169 -3.78 19.10 3.93
N ALA A 170 -3.22 18.17 3.16
CA ALA A 170 -2.98 18.34 1.73
C ALA A 170 -4.26 18.28 0.88
N HIS A 171 -5.21 17.41 1.25
CA HIS A 171 -6.40 17.11 0.44
C HIS A 171 -7.71 17.71 0.98
N GLY A 172 -7.71 18.21 2.21
CA GLY A 172 -8.87 18.79 2.90
C GLY A 172 -9.09 20.29 2.65
N ARG A 173 -8.24 20.94 1.86
CA ARG A 173 -8.38 22.36 1.47
C ARG A 173 -9.26 22.60 0.24
N THR A 174 -9.78 21.55 -0.38
CA THR A 174 -10.81 21.62 -1.42
C THR A 174 -12.19 21.41 -0.80
N LYS A 175 -12.76 22.49 -0.27
CA LYS A 175 -14.20 22.66 -0.08
C LYS A 175 -14.63 23.98 -0.71
#